data_AF-A0A2N3GEJ8-F1
#
_entry.id   AF-A0A2N3GEJ8-F1
#
_cell.length_a   1.000
_cell.length_b   1.000
_cell.length_c   1.000
_cell.angle_alpha   90.00
_cell.angle_beta   90.00
_cell.angle_gamma   90.00
#
_symmetry.space_group_name_H-M   'P 1'
#
loop_
_entity.id
_entity.type
_entity.pdbx_description
1 polymer ?
#
loop_
_entity_poly.entity_id
_entity_poly.type
_entity_poly.pdbx_seq_one_letter_code
_entity_poly.pdbx_strand_id
1 'polypeptide(L)'
;MEIDWKGITHSALAITDGKQKSKIIALVTPMQVDEELLTSLVPSEDDGFPAVGRWFTGPGEGWLLAFKTSDPARRHVDALAHSLEQAGITGTLTGVKGYRPPRRLKRLCVGGRWQALFMYQPQPGRSGEPGWRGDPDLFGRIADHLVDWAAEDAGQLVLDFGEVPDLPYQHEAGRKEIRERAETEVSTFAKSYHQERSRVRHVQITSPTYVVMAQETARAEGFVDAGQLIDSMMSAPLDQLSFAMLTDCDLYLTMASPSVHFNGKDYFHHPEIWDEYVLDPCGVQILTEKHLERAHNLDDWNTTRLNDRLFVVAAKDLAPWYDRQPMVFPREILHKFEAKARADFGDMLFTHATAQRLGIETKPGRAEP
;
A
#
# COMPACT_ATOMS: atom_id res chain seq x y z
N MET A 1 24.37 29.57 2.66
CA MET A 1 23.21 30.41 3.02
C MET A 1 23.31 30.60 4.52
N GLU A 2 23.44 31.85 4.98
CA GLU A 2 23.51 32.17 6.41
C GLU A 2 22.07 32.11 6.95
N ILE A 3 21.83 31.25 7.95
CA ILE A 3 20.49 31.07 8.55
C ILE A 3 20.34 32.16 9.62
N ASP A 4 19.30 32.99 9.53
CA ASP A 4 18.94 33.88 10.63
C ASP A 4 18.38 33.04 11.78
N TRP A 5 19.02 33.13 12.94
CA TRP A 5 18.60 32.43 14.15
C TRP A 5 17.70 33.28 15.05
N LYS A 6 17.37 34.52 14.65
CA LYS A 6 16.54 35.46 15.44
C LYS A 6 15.11 35.66 14.90
N GLY A 7 14.70 34.89 13.90
CA GLY A 7 13.35 34.91 13.32
C GLY A 7 13.16 33.75 12.32
N ILE A 8 12.01 33.71 11.64
CA ILE A 8 11.80 32.76 10.53
C ILE A 8 12.24 33.43 9.23
N THR A 9 13.39 33.01 8.71
CA THR A 9 13.83 33.46 7.38
C THR A 9 13.09 32.72 6.28
N HIS A 10 12.65 33.47 5.26
CA HIS A 10 12.15 32.92 4.02
C HIS A 10 13.26 32.85 2.98
N SER A 11 13.60 31.64 2.51
CA SER A 11 14.45 31.51 1.32
C SER A 11 13.60 31.55 0.05
N ALA A 12 13.50 32.75 -0.55
CA ALA A 12 12.65 33.03 -1.73
C ALA A 12 12.95 32.17 -2.98
N LEU A 13 14.16 31.60 -3.07
CA LEU A 13 14.65 30.87 -4.25
C LEU A 13 13.89 29.55 -4.56
N ALA A 14 13.11 29.01 -3.62
CA ALA A 14 12.40 27.73 -3.83
C ALA A 14 10.87 27.82 -3.65
N ILE A 15 10.35 28.93 -3.10
CA ILE A 15 8.93 29.08 -2.76
C ILE A 15 8.16 29.83 -3.87
N THR A 16 8.83 30.70 -4.65
CA THR A 16 8.13 31.70 -5.49
C THR A 16 8.40 31.68 -6.99
N ASP A 17 9.25 30.79 -7.52
CA ASP A 17 9.72 30.97 -8.91
C ASP A 17 8.78 30.44 -10.01
N GLY A 18 7.53 30.07 -9.67
CA GLY A 18 6.44 29.69 -10.60
C GLY A 18 6.70 28.47 -11.51
N LYS A 19 7.94 28.00 -11.58
CA LYS A 19 8.43 26.92 -12.46
C LYS A 19 8.71 25.64 -11.69
N GLN A 20 8.94 25.71 -10.38
CA GLN A 20 9.07 24.54 -9.51
C GLN A 20 7.89 24.46 -8.53
N LYS A 21 6.99 23.51 -8.83
CA LYS A 21 5.84 23.10 -8.03
C LYS A 21 6.31 22.31 -6.80
N SER A 22 6.99 22.94 -5.86
CA SER A 22 7.24 22.27 -4.58
C SER A 22 5.93 22.14 -3.83
N LYS A 23 5.55 20.90 -3.50
CA LYS A 23 4.42 20.61 -2.59
C LYS A 23 4.88 20.46 -1.14
N ILE A 24 6.13 20.82 -0.82
CA ILE A 24 6.74 20.56 0.48
C ILE A 24 7.52 21.81 0.94
N ILE A 25 7.35 22.16 2.20
CA ILE A 25 8.13 23.19 2.90
C ILE A 25 8.96 22.49 3.99
N ALA A 26 10.24 22.83 4.11
CA ALA A 26 11.08 22.48 5.23
C ALA A 26 11.18 23.63 6.21
N LEU A 27 11.06 23.33 7.50
CA LEU A 27 11.52 24.16 8.60
C LEU A 27 12.86 23.61 9.09
N VAL A 28 13.92 24.37 8.88
CA VAL A 28 15.24 24.10 9.48
C VAL A 28 15.39 25.00 10.68
N THR A 29 15.39 24.42 11.88
CA THR A 29 15.47 25.12 13.15
C THR A 29 16.56 24.48 14.01
N PRO A 30 17.33 25.25 14.80
CA PRO A 30 18.30 24.67 15.74
C PRO A 30 17.60 24.23 17.04
N MET A 31 16.31 24.56 17.18
CA MET A 31 15.54 24.29 18.37
C MET A 31 15.06 22.85 18.32
N GLN A 32 15.12 22.19 19.47
CA GLN A 32 14.35 20.96 19.66
C GLN A 32 12.89 21.37 19.84
N VAL A 33 12.05 21.06 18.86
CA VAL A 33 10.62 21.38 18.86
C VAL A 33 9.84 20.08 18.86
N ASP A 34 8.70 20.07 19.54
CA ASP A 34 7.77 18.94 19.55
C ASP A 34 6.90 18.93 18.27
N GLU A 35 6.63 17.74 17.74
CA GLU A 35 5.84 17.54 16.51
C GLU A 35 4.37 17.97 16.69
N GLU A 36 3.76 17.68 17.85
CA GLU A 36 2.38 18.05 18.14
C GLU A 36 2.25 19.57 18.25
N LEU A 37 3.24 20.23 18.88
CA LEU A 37 3.31 21.69 18.89
C LEU A 37 3.38 22.24 17.47
N LEU A 38 4.33 21.79 16.65
CA LEU A 38 4.46 22.25 15.26
C LEU A 38 3.16 22.05 14.46
N THR A 39 2.52 20.90 14.65
CA THR A 39 1.25 20.56 14.00
C THR A 39 0.12 21.48 14.45
N SER A 40 0.05 21.82 15.74
CA SER A 40 -0.95 22.75 16.26
C SER A 40 -0.81 24.19 15.73
N LEU A 41 0.38 24.54 15.22
CA LEU A 41 0.67 25.85 14.63
C LEU A 41 0.34 25.94 13.14
N VAL A 42 -0.02 24.82 12.51
CA VAL A 42 -0.54 24.82 11.13
C VAL A 42 -1.95 25.43 11.17
N PRO A 43 -2.21 26.53 10.44
CA PRO A 43 -3.55 27.11 10.39
C PRO A 43 -4.59 26.09 9.91
N SER A 44 -5.82 26.18 10.43
CA SER A 44 -6.85 25.16 10.20
C SER A 44 -7.27 25.05 8.72
N GLU A 45 -7.76 23.87 8.33
CA GLU A 45 -8.32 23.66 6.98
C GLU A 45 -9.56 24.54 6.73
N ASP A 46 -10.31 24.90 7.78
CA ASP A 46 -11.49 25.79 7.69
C ASP A 46 -11.13 27.21 7.19
N ASP A 47 -9.88 27.65 7.42
CA ASP A 47 -9.35 28.90 6.89
C ASP A 47 -8.81 28.76 5.45
N GLY A 48 -9.04 27.59 4.83
CA GLY A 48 -8.55 27.25 3.50
C GLY A 48 -7.03 27.07 3.45
N PHE A 49 -6.40 26.67 4.56
CA PHE A 49 -4.97 26.39 4.57
C PHE A 49 -4.69 25.08 3.82
N PRO A 50 -3.83 25.09 2.79
CA PRO A 50 -3.65 23.94 1.91
C PRO A 50 -2.70 22.87 2.44
N ALA A 51 -2.38 22.82 3.75
CA ALA A 51 -1.52 21.77 4.27
C ALA A 51 -2.16 20.38 4.11
N VAL A 52 -1.34 19.37 3.86
CA VAL A 52 -1.77 17.97 3.83
C VAL A 52 -1.18 17.28 5.05
N GLY A 53 -1.94 17.24 6.14
CA GLY A 53 -1.53 16.55 7.36
C GLY A 53 -0.59 17.36 8.26
N ARG A 54 0.34 16.65 8.90
CA ARG A 54 1.16 17.13 10.02
C ARG A 54 2.60 17.44 9.58
N TRP A 55 3.36 18.07 10.48
CA TRP A 55 4.81 18.12 10.32
C TRP A 55 5.41 16.73 10.55
N PHE A 56 6.49 16.41 9.85
CA PHE A 56 7.22 15.17 10.06
C PHE A 56 8.73 15.40 9.94
N THR A 57 9.51 14.52 10.54
CA THR A 57 10.97 14.62 10.55
C THR A 57 11.56 14.28 9.18
N GLY A 58 12.28 15.23 8.61
CA GLY A 58 13.05 15.07 7.39
C GLY A 58 14.49 14.60 7.64
N PRO A 59 15.25 14.34 6.58
CA PRO A 59 16.67 14.03 6.70
C PRO A 59 17.44 15.21 7.30
N GLY A 60 18.27 14.95 8.32
CA GLY A 60 19.17 15.95 8.92
C GLY A 60 18.49 16.98 9.83
N GLU A 61 17.63 16.52 10.74
CA GLU A 61 17.02 17.31 11.83
C GLU A 61 16.05 18.44 11.39
N GLY A 62 15.74 18.54 10.09
CA GLY A 62 14.70 19.44 9.60
C GLY A 62 13.29 18.86 9.72
N TRP A 63 12.30 19.74 9.83
CA TRP A 63 10.88 19.38 9.76
C TRP A 63 10.34 19.63 8.37
N LEU A 64 9.40 18.82 7.93
CA LEU A 64 8.80 18.93 6.60
C LEU A 64 7.28 19.00 6.72
N LEU A 65 6.64 19.81 5.87
CA LEU A 65 5.19 19.99 5.79
C LEU A 65 4.74 19.95 4.33
N ALA A 66 3.74 19.13 4.03
CA ALA A 66 3.18 18.95 2.70
C ALA A 66 2.01 19.92 2.41
N PHE A 67 1.82 20.26 1.13
CA PHE A 67 0.79 21.18 0.62
C PHE A 67 0.00 20.55 -0.56
N LYS A 68 -1.33 20.63 -0.52
CA LYS A 68 -2.30 20.10 -1.51
C LYS A 68 -2.14 20.80 -2.86
N THR A 69 -1.86 22.10 -2.86
CA THR A 69 -1.76 22.93 -4.06
C THR A 69 -0.36 22.91 -4.67
N SER A 70 -0.26 23.04 -5.99
CA SER A 70 1.03 23.23 -6.69
C SER A 70 1.65 24.61 -6.47
N ASP A 71 1.01 25.43 -5.65
CA ASP A 71 1.43 26.77 -5.26
C ASP A 71 1.03 26.92 -3.78
N PRO A 72 1.94 26.78 -2.82
CA PRO A 72 1.68 27.28 -1.47
C PRO A 72 1.55 28.79 -1.61
N ALA A 73 0.34 29.27 -1.89
CA ALA A 73 0.12 30.68 -2.19
C ALA A 73 0.79 31.46 -1.06
N ARG A 74 1.75 32.33 -1.40
CA ARG A 74 2.70 32.97 -0.48
C ARG A 74 2.10 33.39 0.87
N ARG A 75 0.85 33.87 0.87
CA ARG A 75 0.03 34.16 2.05
C ARG A 75 -0.03 33.04 3.10
N HIS A 76 -0.11 31.78 2.69
CA HIS A 76 -0.19 30.62 3.59
C HIS A 76 1.17 30.35 4.22
N VAL A 77 2.26 30.50 3.46
CA VAL A 77 3.61 30.39 4.01
C VAL A 77 3.87 31.52 5.01
N ASP A 78 3.48 32.74 4.68
CA ASP A 78 3.62 33.89 5.56
C ASP A 78 2.79 33.73 6.85
N ALA A 79 1.56 33.21 6.75
CA ALA A 79 0.72 32.92 7.92
C ALA A 79 1.34 31.85 8.82
N LEU A 80 1.87 30.77 8.23
CA LEU A 80 2.58 29.73 8.97
C LEU A 80 3.84 30.26 9.64
N ALA A 81 4.64 31.06 8.94
CA ALA A 81 5.83 31.70 9.49
C ALA A 81 5.47 32.57 10.70
N HIS A 82 4.40 33.35 10.59
CA HIS A 82 3.92 34.18 11.68
C HIS A 82 3.50 33.36 12.91
N SER A 83 2.76 32.27 12.71
CA SER A 83 2.38 31.36 13.81
C SER A 83 3.62 30.75 14.49
N LEU A 84 4.63 30.33 13.72
CA LEU A 84 5.89 29.81 14.24
C LEU A 84 6.65 30.87 15.06
N GLU A 85 6.75 32.10 14.56
CA GLU A 85 7.41 33.21 15.25
C GLU A 85 6.68 33.60 16.56
N GLN A 86 5.35 33.64 16.55
CA GLN A 86 4.56 33.88 17.76
C GLN A 86 4.76 32.81 18.82
N ALA A 87 5.01 31.57 18.41
CA ALA A 87 5.37 30.46 19.30
C ALA A 87 6.84 30.50 19.75
N GLY A 88 7.62 31.50 19.32
CA GLY A 88 9.04 31.64 19.65
C GLY A 88 9.96 30.70 18.88
N ILE A 89 9.47 30.07 17.81
CA ILE A 89 10.26 29.18 16.97
C ILE A 89 11.08 30.02 15.99
N THR A 90 12.37 29.74 15.90
CA THR A 90 13.33 30.40 15.00
C THR A 90 13.86 29.43 13.95
N GLY A 91 14.30 29.91 12.79
CA GLY A 91 14.83 29.05 11.75
C GLY A 91 14.58 29.54 10.33
N THR A 92 14.52 28.61 9.38
CA THR A 92 14.29 28.92 7.97
C THR A 92 13.18 28.06 7.39
N LEU A 93 12.19 28.70 6.78
CA LEU A 93 11.24 28.04 5.90
C LEU A 93 11.78 28.05 4.45
N THR A 94 11.87 26.86 3.86
CA THR A 94 12.37 26.69 2.49
C THR A 94 11.52 25.69 1.72
N GLY A 95 11.28 25.96 0.43
CA GLY A 95 10.64 24.98 -0.44
C GLY A 95 11.58 23.79 -0.67
N VAL A 96 11.12 22.58 -0.38
CA VAL A 96 11.90 21.38 -0.67
C VAL A 96 11.44 20.81 -2.00
N LYS A 97 12.33 20.75 -2.99
CA LYS A 97 12.03 20.06 -4.24
C LYS A 97 11.47 18.68 -3.91
N GLY A 98 10.19 18.47 -4.24
CA GLY A 98 9.50 17.25 -3.83
C GLY A 98 10.32 16.02 -4.22
N TYR A 99 10.35 15.03 -3.33
CA TYR A 99 11.01 13.78 -3.65
C TYR A 99 10.38 13.28 -4.94
N ARG A 100 11.22 13.09 -5.95
CA ARG A 100 10.82 12.36 -7.14
C ARG A 100 11.41 10.99 -6.97
N PRO A 101 10.68 9.92 -7.36
CA PRO A 101 11.30 8.63 -7.51
C PRO A 101 12.60 8.81 -8.30
N PRO A 102 13.75 8.28 -7.80
CA PRO A 102 15.02 8.37 -8.50
C PRO A 102 14.84 8.08 -9.99
N ARG A 103 15.52 8.80 -10.89
CA ARG A 103 15.26 8.69 -12.35
C ARG A 103 15.28 7.25 -12.88
N ARG A 104 16.10 6.38 -12.29
CA ARG A 104 16.15 4.94 -12.61
C ARG A 104 14.85 4.19 -12.30
N LEU A 105 14.08 4.65 -11.32
CA LEU A 105 12.80 4.07 -10.88
C LEU A 105 11.61 4.56 -11.70
N LYS A 106 11.74 5.64 -12.50
CA LYS A 106 10.69 6.02 -13.46
C LYS A 106 10.37 4.93 -14.49
N ARG A 107 11.27 3.96 -14.64
CA ARG A 107 11.08 2.77 -15.49
C ARG A 107 10.33 1.64 -14.79
N LEU A 108 10.17 1.70 -13.47
CA LEU A 108 9.49 0.67 -12.66
C LEU A 108 7.98 0.68 -12.80
N CYS A 109 7.37 1.83 -13.10
CA CYS A 109 5.93 1.92 -13.40
C CYS A 109 5.52 1.16 -14.67
N VAL A 110 6.47 0.52 -15.36
CA VAL A 110 6.27 -0.31 -16.56
C VAL A 110 6.85 -1.72 -16.34
N GLY A 111 7.38 -2.03 -15.15
CA GLY A 111 7.91 -3.35 -14.81
C GLY A 111 6.83 -4.31 -14.36
N GLY A 112 7.10 -5.62 -14.48
CA GLY A 112 6.25 -6.61 -13.84
C GLY A 112 6.30 -6.50 -12.33
N ARG A 113 5.13 -6.57 -11.67
CA ARG A 113 4.98 -6.41 -10.22
C ARG A 113 4.44 -7.72 -9.65
N TRP A 114 5.18 -8.35 -8.74
CA TRP A 114 4.65 -9.44 -7.93
C TRP A 114 4.02 -8.88 -6.66
N GLN A 115 2.88 -9.44 -6.27
CA GLN A 115 2.10 -9.00 -5.11
C GLN A 115 1.68 -10.20 -4.27
N ALA A 116 2.00 -10.18 -2.98
CA ALA A 116 1.35 -11.02 -1.99
C ALA A 116 0.13 -10.27 -1.42
N LEU A 117 -1.05 -10.80 -1.68
CA LEU A 117 -2.31 -10.33 -1.15
C LEU A 117 -2.67 -11.14 0.09
N PHE A 118 -3.21 -10.48 1.11
CA PHE A 118 -3.77 -11.07 2.31
C PHE A 118 -5.17 -10.52 2.53
N MET A 119 -6.11 -11.41 2.81
CA MET A 119 -7.47 -11.05 3.19
C MET A 119 -7.71 -11.59 4.59
N TYR A 120 -8.01 -10.72 5.54
CA TYR A 120 -8.32 -11.10 6.92
C TYR A 120 -9.82 -11.03 7.17
N GLN A 121 -10.29 -11.86 8.11
CA GLN A 121 -11.67 -11.80 8.57
C GLN A 121 -11.95 -10.41 9.16
N PRO A 122 -13.04 -9.74 8.74
CA PRO A 122 -13.46 -8.50 9.36
C PRO A 122 -14.15 -8.79 10.71
N GLN A 123 -14.04 -7.86 11.65
CA GLN A 123 -14.95 -7.78 12.77
C GLN A 123 -16.34 -7.31 12.31
N PRO A 124 -17.41 -7.70 13.04
CA PRO A 124 -18.76 -7.22 12.75
C PRO A 124 -18.83 -5.68 12.78
N GLY A 125 -19.35 -5.06 11.73
CA GLY A 125 -19.47 -3.60 11.61
C GLY A 125 -20.30 -3.18 10.39
N ARG A 126 -20.65 -1.90 10.28
CA ARG A 126 -21.46 -1.40 9.14
C ARG A 126 -20.59 -1.25 7.89
N SER A 127 -21.00 -1.83 6.76
CA SER A 127 -20.37 -1.60 5.44
C SER A 127 -20.31 -0.10 5.11
N GLY A 128 -19.13 0.44 4.75
CA GLY A 128 -18.94 1.82 4.28
C GLY A 128 -18.26 2.79 5.24
N GLU A 129 -18.12 2.45 6.52
CA GLU A 129 -17.22 3.16 7.45
C GLU A 129 -15.74 3.05 7.01
N PRO A 130 -14.99 4.16 7.01
CA PRO A 130 -13.56 4.14 6.71
C PRO A 130 -12.77 3.44 7.83
N GLY A 131 -11.55 3.01 7.52
CA GLY A 131 -10.66 2.36 8.48
C GLY A 131 -10.61 0.84 8.41
N TRP A 132 -9.58 0.29 9.04
CA TRP A 132 -9.39 -1.13 9.27
C TRP A 132 -10.52 -1.68 10.15
N ARG A 133 -11.08 -2.83 9.74
CA ARG A 133 -12.23 -3.45 10.41
C ARG A 133 -11.88 -4.76 11.10
N GLY A 134 -10.62 -5.16 11.09
CA GLY A 134 -10.21 -6.45 11.64
C GLY A 134 -9.92 -6.30 13.12
N ASP A 135 -9.41 -7.37 13.70
CA ASP A 135 -8.96 -7.35 15.09
C ASP A 135 -7.85 -6.29 15.31
N PRO A 136 -7.99 -5.37 16.28
CA PRO A 136 -7.00 -4.32 16.55
C PRO A 136 -5.63 -4.86 17.00
N ASP A 137 -5.59 -5.94 17.78
CA ASP A 137 -4.34 -6.55 18.23
C ASP A 137 -3.63 -7.24 17.05
N LEU A 138 -4.41 -7.86 16.16
CA LEU A 138 -3.90 -8.40 14.91
C LEU A 138 -3.42 -7.29 13.97
N PHE A 139 -4.18 -6.20 13.83
CA PHE A 139 -3.83 -5.06 13.00
C PHE A 139 -2.46 -4.51 13.35
N GLY A 140 -2.20 -4.28 14.65
CA GLY A 140 -0.91 -3.80 15.12
C GLY A 140 0.26 -4.67 14.64
N ARG A 141 0.11 -6.00 14.73
CA ARG A 141 1.11 -6.97 14.27
C ARG A 141 1.25 -7.02 12.75
N ILE A 142 0.15 -6.90 12.00
CA ILE A 142 0.19 -6.84 10.53
C ILE A 142 0.91 -5.58 10.08
N ALA A 143 0.53 -4.41 10.60
CA ALA A 143 1.17 -3.15 10.27
C ALA A 143 2.67 -3.20 10.58
N ASP A 144 3.06 -3.79 11.71
CA ASP A 144 4.47 -4.00 12.07
C ASP A 144 5.19 -4.84 11.03
N HIS A 145 4.66 -6.02 10.73
CA HIS A 145 5.23 -6.94 9.77
C HIS A 145 5.44 -6.28 8.40
N LEU A 146 4.46 -5.52 7.91
CA LEU A 146 4.53 -4.83 6.63
C LEU A 146 5.60 -3.74 6.61
N VAL A 147 5.69 -2.96 7.68
CA VAL A 147 6.64 -1.86 7.78
C VAL A 147 8.07 -2.39 7.92
N ASP A 148 8.27 -3.40 8.76
CA ASP A 148 9.54 -4.12 8.88
C ASP A 148 9.98 -4.69 7.53
N TRP A 149 9.06 -5.36 6.83
CA TRP A 149 9.33 -5.87 5.50
C TRP A 149 9.65 -4.76 4.49
N ALA A 150 8.92 -3.65 4.50
CA ALA A 150 9.21 -2.54 3.59
C ALA A 150 10.57 -1.91 3.89
N ALA A 151 10.96 -1.80 5.17
CA ALA A 151 12.15 -1.11 5.65
C ALA A 151 13.43 -1.96 5.73
N GLU A 152 13.33 -3.28 5.58
CA GLU A 152 14.47 -4.22 5.58
C GLU A 152 15.62 -3.74 4.66
N ASP A 153 16.88 -4.05 4.97
CA ASP A 153 18.05 -3.78 4.12
C ASP A 153 18.43 -2.29 3.88
N ALA A 154 18.34 -1.45 4.92
CA ALA A 154 18.82 -0.05 4.92
C ALA A 154 18.17 0.86 3.84
N GLY A 155 17.00 0.48 3.32
CA GLY A 155 16.21 1.29 2.42
C GLY A 155 15.65 2.54 3.09
N GLN A 156 15.43 3.59 2.31
CA GLN A 156 14.70 4.77 2.76
C GLN A 156 13.20 4.49 2.60
N LEU A 157 12.49 4.35 3.71
CA LEU A 157 11.03 4.25 3.73
C LEU A 157 10.45 5.60 3.28
N VAL A 158 9.55 5.56 2.31
CA VAL A 158 8.87 6.72 1.76
C VAL A 158 7.37 6.49 1.75
N LEU A 159 6.65 7.23 2.57
CA LEU A 159 5.21 7.08 2.63
C LEU A 159 4.58 7.86 1.47
N ASP A 160 3.68 7.19 0.75
CA ASP A 160 2.90 7.74 -0.35
C ASP A 160 1.43 7.55 0.02
N PHE A 161 0.80 8.59 0.53
CA PHE A 161 -0.61 8.54 0.93
C PHE A 161 -1.55 9.10 -0.15
N GLY A 162 -1.10 9.19 -1.42
CA GLY A 162 -1.88 9.71 -2.55
C GLY A 162 -2.11 11.23 -2.54
N GLU A 163 -2.26 11.85 -1.37
CA GLU A 163 -2.40 13.30 -1.19
C GLU A 163 -1.10 13.95 -0.70
N VAL A 164 -0.30 13.21 0.07
CA VAL A 164 0.98 13.68 0.62
C VAL A 164 2.08 13.33 -0.39
N PRO A 165 2.99 14.26 -0.72
CA PRO A 165 4.16 13.96 -1.52
C PRO A 165 4.97 12.79 -0.92
N ASP A 166 5.54 11.93 -1.76
CA ASP A 166 6.55 10.95 -1.38
C ASP A 166 7.60 11.61 -0.47
N LEU A 167 7.61 11.26 0.81
CA LEU A 167 8.50 11.87 1.79
C LEU A 167 9.27 10.80 2.53
N PRO A 168 10.58 11.00 2.79
CA PRO A 168 11.33 10.02 3.57
C PRO A 168 10.92 10.07 5.04
N TYR A 169 10.69 8.91 5.63
CA TYR A 169 10.34 8.76 7.04
C TYR A 169 11.42 7.99 7.78
N GLN A 170 11.60 8.33 9.06
CA GLN A 170 12.22 7.42 10.01
C GLN A 170 11.34 6.18 10.18
N HIS A 171 11.96 5.01 10.38
CA HIS A 171 11.26 3.73 10.41
C HIS A 171 10.12 3.71 11.44
N GLU A 172 10.37 4.10 12.69
CA GLU A 172 9.36 4.14 13.76
C GLU A 172 8.27 5.18 13.53
N ALA A 173 8.63 6.35 12.99
CA ALA A 173 7.65 7.38 12.65
C ALA A 173 6.71 6.93 11.53
N GLY A 174 7.25 6.26 10.50
CA GLY A 174 6.43 5.72 9.43
C GLY A 174 5.53 4.57 9.88
N ARG A 175 6.00 3.73 10.81
CA ARG A 175 5.18 2.69 11.46
C ARG A 175 3.97 3.29 12.16
N LYS A 176 4.19 4.34 12.97
CA LYS A 176 3.13 5.06 13.68
C LYS A 176 2.12 5.68 12.69
N GLU A 177 2.60 6.38 11.66
CA GLU A 177 1.73 7.05 10.69
C GLU A 177 0.87 6.06 9.88
N ILE A 178 1.45 4.95 9.40
CA ILE A 178 0.69 3.92 8.68
C ILE A 178 -0.42 3.34 9.56
N ARG A 179 -0.14 3.11 10.85
CA ARG A 179 -1.13 2.61 11.81
C ARG A 179 -2.27 3.60 11.99
N GLU A 180 -1.97 4.85 12.35
CA GLU A 180 -2.98 5.89 12.58
C GLU A 180 -3.89 6.11 11.36
N ARG A 181 -3.30 6.10 10.15
CA ARG A 181 -4.07 6.26 8.90
C ARG A 181 -4.90 5.04 8.57
N ALA A 182 -4.35 3.84 8.65
CA ALA A 182 -5.12 2.65 8.30
C ALA A 182 -6.29 2.40 9.27
N GLU A 183 -6.26 2.96 10.48
CA GLU A 183 -7.42 2.97 11.40
C GLU A 183 -8.53 3.94 10.99
N THR A 184 -8.22 5.00 10.25
CA THR A 184 -9.15 6.11 9.99
C THR A 184 -9.47 6.33 8.52
N GLU A 185 -8.68 5.78 7.61
CA GLU A 185 -8.78 5.92 6.16
C GLU A 185 -9.26 4.60 5.51
N VAL A 186 -9.89 4.72 4.33
CA VAL A 186 -10.31 3.53 3.56
C VAL A 186 -9.10 2.76 3.01
N SER A 187 -8.02 3.47 2.69
CA SER A 187 -6.82 2.92 2.06
C SER A 187 -5.61 3.72 2.46
N THR A 188 -4.57 3.02 2.89
CA THR A 188 -3.28 3.60 3.25
C THR A 188 -2.18 2.87 2.48
N PHE A 189 -1.27 3.61 1.87
CA PHE A 189 -0.19 3.07 1.07
C PHE A 189 1.16 3.55 1.59
N ALA A 190 2.19 2.74 1.42
CA ALA A 190 3.57 3.11 1.73
C ALA A 190 4.52 2.44 0.76
N LYS A 191 5.61 3.14 0.41
CA LYS A 191 6.63 2.65 -0.51
C LYS A 191 7.99 2.67 0.18
N SER A 192 8.88 1.79 -0.21
CA SER A 192 10.26 1.82 0.25
C SER A 192 11.18 1.69 -0.95
N TYR A 193 12.13 2.62 -1.02
CA TYR A 193 13.04 2.72 -2.15
C TYR A 193 14.38 2.12 -1.76
N HIS A 194 14.68 0.95 -2.33
CA HIS A 194 15.92 0.22 -2.05
C HIS A 194 17.02 0.64 -3.01
N GLN A 195 17.95 1.45 -2.51
CA GLN A 195 18.92 2.12 -3.36
C GLN A 195 19.92 1.15 -4.01
N GLU A 196 20.37 0.13 -3.29
CA GLU A 196 21.39 -0.79 -3.80
C GLU A 196 20.82 -1.75 -4.85
N ARG A 197 19.58 -2.20 -4.65
CA ARG A 197 18.97 -3.28 -5.45
C ARG A 197 18.14 -2.78 -6.63
N SER A 198 17.94 -1.46 -6.76
CA SER A 198 16.99 -0.89 -7.74
C SER A 198 15.60 -1.52 -7.64
N ARG A 199 15.15 -1.73 -6.40
CA ARG A 199 13.85 -2.32 -6.06
C ARG A 199 12.96 -1.27 -5.39
N VAL A 200 11.66 -1.40 -5.59
CA VAL A 200 10.63 -0.73 -4.82
C VAL A 200 9.84 -1.79 -4.11
N ARG A 201 9.71 -1.65 -2.79
CA ARG A 201 8.71 -2.38 -2.01
C ARG A 201 7.53 -1.47 -1.77
N HIS A 202 6.35 -2.03 -1.81
CA HIS A 202 5.11 -1.30 -1.60
C HIS A 202 4.24 -2.12 -0.66
N VAL A 203 3.66 -1.44 0.32
CA VAL A 203 2.65 -2.02 1.20
C VAL A 203 1.39 -1.19 1.12
N GLN A 204 0.25 -1.87 1.17
CA GLN A 204 -1.06 -1.25 1.19
C GLN A 204 -1.90 -1.95 2.25
N ILE A 205 -2.65 -1.15 3.01
CA ILE A 205 -3.63 -1.61 3.98
C ILE A 205 -4.95 -0.92 3.68
N THR A 206 -6.04 -1.67 3.72
CA THR A 206 -7.29 -1.22 3.13
C THR A 206 -8.50 -1.86 3.78
N SER A 207 -9.61 -1.14 3.77
CA SER A 207 -10.92 -1.62 4.21
C SER A 207 -11.68 -2.31 3.06
N PRO A 208 -12.35 -3.47 3.30
CA PRO A 208 -12.39 -4.19 4.57
C PRO A 208 -11.19 -5.14 4.69
N THR A 209 -10.26 -4.87 5.60
CA THR A 209 -9.25 -5.85 6.09
C THR A 209 -8.36 -6.57 5.08
N TYR A 210 -8.05 -5.94 3.94
CA TYR A 210 -7.06 -6.50 3.02
C TYR A 210 -5.74 -5.76 3.04
N VAL A 211 -4.69 -6.51 2.74
CA VAL A 211 -3.31 -6.04 2.75
C VAL A 211 -2.60 -6.53 1.51
N VAL A 212 -1.77 -5.67 0.93
CA VAL A 212 -0.90 -6.03 -0.19
C VAL A 212 0.54 -5.75 0.18
N MET A 213 1.42 -6.71 -0.07
CA MET A 213 2.87 -6.53 -0.15
C MET A 213 3.26 -6.70 -1.60
N ALA A 214 3.97 -5.74 -2.18
CA ALA A 214 4.36 -5.82 -3.57
C ALA A 214 5.81 -5.42 -3.78
N GLN A 215 6.48 -6.13 -4.68
CA GLN A 215 7.85 -5.86 -5.05
C GLN A 215 7.92 -5.55 -6.55
N GLU A 216 8.53 -4.42 -6.87
CA GLU A 216 8.85 -4.01 -8.23
C GLU A 216 10.38 -3.92 -8.38
N THR A 217 10.92 -4.46 -9.46
CA THR A 217 12.37 -4.52 -9.68
C THR A 217 12.75 -3.93 -11.03
N ALA A 218 13.87 -3.20 -11.08
CA ALA A 218 14.29 -2.51 -12.31
C ALA A 218 14.81 -3.47 -13.38
N ARG A 219 15.07 -4.71 -12.98
CA ARG A 219 15.49 -5.83 -13.81
C ARG A 219 14.58 -6.98 -13.46
N ALA A 220 13.94 -7.57 -14.46
CA ALA A 220 13.06 -8.71 -14.26
C ALA A 220 13.91 -9.97 -13.97
N GLU A 221 14.29 -10.15 -12.71
CA GLU A 221 14.90 -11.37 -12.17
C GLU A 221 13.77 -12.24 -11.57
N GLY A 222 12.83 -12.65 -12.43
CA GLY A 222 11.45 -13.04 -12.09
C GLY A 222 11.27 -14.01 -10.92
N PHE A 223 12.11 -15.04 -10.79
CA PHE A 223 11.95 -16.06 -9.76
C PHE A 223 12.55 -15.68 -8.39
N VAL A 224 13.68 -14.98 -8.36
CA VAL A 224 14.33 -14.55 -7.10
C VAL A 224 13.43 -13.59 -6.33
N ASP A 225 12.67 -12.76 -7.06
CA ASP A 225 11.76 -11.78 -6.47
C ASP A 225 10.49 -12.44 -5.89
N ALA A 226 9.98 -13.51 -6.51
CA ALA A 226 8.82 -14.25 -6.02
C ALA A 226 9.13 -15.02 -4.72
N GLY A 227 10.30 -15.67 -4.62
CA GLY A 227 10.70 -16.43 -3.43
C GLY A 227 10.69 -15.59 -2.15
N GLN A 228 11.24 -14.37 -2.21
CA GLN A 228 11.24 -13.47 -1.05
C GLN A 228 9.82 -13.06 -0.62
N LEU A 229 8.91 -12.82 -1.58
CA LEU A 229 7.51 -12.55 -1.26
C LEU A 229 6.80 -13.76 -0.69
N ILE A 230 7.10 -14.99 -1.17
CA ILE A 230 6.57 -16.23 -0.60
C ILE A 230 7.01 -16.36 0.86
N ASP A 231 8.30 -16.24 1.14
CA ASP A 231 8.83 -16.34 2.51
C ASP A 231 8.19 -15.29 3.43
N SER A 232 8.06 -14.06 2.94
CA SER A 232 7.41 -12.98 3.67
C SER A 232 5.94 -13.29 3.95
N MET A 233 5.22 -13.79 2.94
CA MET A 233 3.83 -14.24 3.06
C MET A 233 3.63 -15.36 4.08
N MET A 234 4.60 -16.28 4.20
CA MET A 234 4.56 -17.35 5.20
C MET A 234 4.88 -16.88 6.62
N SER A 235 5.58 -15.75 6.76
CA SER A 235 5.95 -15.16 8.05
C SER A 235 4.97 -14.10 8.57
N ALA A 236 3.99 -13.70 7.75
CA ALA A 236 2.97 -12.74 8.14
C ALA A 236 2.11 -13.28 9.30
N PRO A 237 1.49 -12.40 10.11
CA PRO A 237 0.49 -12.84 11.10
C PRO A 237 -0.63 -13.62 10.43
N LEU A 238 -0.80 -14.89 10.79
CA LEU A 238 -1.78 -15.78 10.15
C LEU A 238 -3.10 -15.90 10.92
N ASP A 239 -3.18 -15.30 12.10
CA ASP A 239 -4.42 -15.27 12.88
C ASP A 239 -5.50 -14.56 12.09
N GLN A 240 -6.71 -15.12 12.04
CA GLN A 240 -7.85 -14.58 11.30
C GLN A 240 -7.62 -14.37 9.78
N LEU A 241 -6.50 -14.81 9.21
CA LEU A 241 -6.30 -14.82 7.75
C LEU A 241 -7.36 -15.71 7.09
N SER A 242 -8.09 -15.17 6.11
CA SER A 242 -9.03 -15.92 5.29
C SER A 242 -8.32 -16.59 4.12
N PHE A 243 -7.50 -15.83 3.39
CA PHE A 243 -6.56 -16.41 2.44
C PHE A 243 -5.44 -15.43 2.14
N ALA A 244 -4.35 -15.96 1.56
CA ALA A 244 -3.33 -15.15 0.91
C ALA A 244 -2.99 -15.73 -0.47
N MET A 245 -2.51 -14.89 -1.40
CA MET A 245 -2.11 -15.33 -2.73
C MET A 245 -0.96 -14.49 -3.30
N LEU A 246 -0.08 -15.14 -4.07
CA LEU A 246 0.97 -14.45 -4.84
C LEU A 246 0.55 -14.29 -6.30
N THR A 247 0.35 -13.06 -6.76
CA THR A 247 -0.15 -12.71 -8.09
C THR A 247 0.73 -11.68 -8.81
N ASP A 248 0.75 -11.68 -10.14
CA ASP A 248 1.29 -10.59 -10.97
C ASP A 248 0.24 -9.54 -11.38
N CYS A 249 -1.03 -9.79 -11.05
CA CYS A 249 -2.11 -8.86 -11.39
C CYS A 249 -2.25 -7.79 -10.32
N ASP A 250 -2.49 -6.54 -10.74
CA ASP A 250 -2.91 -5.50 -9.80
C ASP A 250 -4.32 -5.81 -9.34
N LEU A 251 -4.45 -6.18 -8.06
CA LEU A 251 -5.73 -6.60 -7.51
C LEU A 251 -6.78 -5.50 -7.60
N TYR A 252 -6.42 -4.21 -7.50
CA TYR A 252 -7.39 -3.15 -7.71
C TYR A 252 -7.97 -3.22 -9.12
N LEU A 253 -7.16 -3.53 -10.13
CA LEU A 253 -7.64 -3.77 -11.49
C LEU A 253 -8.48 -5.05 -11.59
N THR A 254 -8.08 -6.12 -10.90
CA THR A 254 -8.82 -7.39 -10.83
C THR A 254 -10.19 -7.24 -10.15
N MET A 255 -10.28 -6.39 -9.11
CA MET A 255 -11.49 -6.12 -8.34
C MET A 255 -12.38 -5.08 -9.02
N ALA A 256 -11.79 -4.05 -9.62
CA ALA A 256 -12.52 -2.98 -10.29
C ALA A 256 -13.01 -3.38 -11.68
N SER A 257 -12.34 -4.33 -12.35
CA SER A 257 -12.77 -4.80 -13.66
C SER A 257 -13.63 -6.05 -13.52
N PRO A 258 -14.90 -6.03 -13.97
CA PRO A 258 -15.66 -7.26 -14.11
C PRO A 258 -14.93 -8.17 -15.10
N SER A 259 -14.41 -9.28 -14.60
CA SER A 259 -13.90 -10.37 -15.41
C SER A 259 -15.09 -11.12 -16.02
N VAL A 260 -14.92 -11.68 -17.21
CA VAL A 260 -15.89 -12.63 -17.78
C VAL A 260 -16.10 -13.86 -16.89
N HIS A 261 -15.16 -14.13 -15.97
CA HIS A 261 -15.17 -15.31 -15.10
C HIS A 261 -15.68 -15.03 -13.68
N PHE A 262 -15.55 -13.81 -13.16
CA PHE A 262 -15.93 -13.49 -11.78
C PHE A 262 -16.30 -12.01 -11.58
N ASN A 263 -17.10 -11.73 -10.56
CA ASN A 263 -17.42 -10.37 -10.13
C ASN A 263 -16.51 -9.97 -8.95
N GLY A 264 -15.35 -9.38 -9.28
CA GLY A 264 -14.35 -8.98 -8.28
C GLY A 264 -14.87 -7.91 -7.32
N LYS A 265 -15.75 -7.02 -7.79
CA LYS A 265 -16.36 -5.96 -6.97
C LYS A 265 -17.30 -6.55 -5.91
N ASP A 266 -18.17 -7.47 -6.31
CA ASP A 266 -19.10 -8.12 -5.38
C ASP A 266 -18.32 -8.95 -4.37
N TYR A 267 -17.39 -9.77 -4.82
CA TYR A 267 -16.52 -10.54 -3.93
C TYR A 267 -15.85 -9.67 -2.85
N PHE A 268 -15.35 -8.50 -3.26
CA PHE A 268 -14.67 -7.58 -2.37
C PHE A 268 -15.58 -6.95 -1.31
N HIS A 269 -16.85 -6.72 -1.63
CA HIS A 269 -17.83 -6.16 -0.70
C HIS A 269 -18.47 -7.19 0.23
N HIS A 270 -18.14 -8.48 0.06
CA HIS A 270 -18.68 -9.58 0.84
C HIS A 270 -17.58 -10.36 1.58
N PRO A 271 -16.87 -9.72 2.53
CA PRO A 271 -15.75 -10.33 3.22
C PRO A 271 -16.10 -11.57 4.06
N GLU A 272 -17.38 -11.77 4.39
CA GLU A 272 -17.87 -12.96 5.07
C GLU A 272 -17.70 -14.26 4.26
N ILE A 273 -17.44 -14.17 2.94
CA ILE A 273 -17.26 -15.35 2.08
C ILE A 273 -15.79 -15.67 1.78
N TRP A 274 -14.84 -14.83 2.22
CA TRP A 274 -13.41 -14.99 1.90
C TRP A 274 -12.76 -16.23 2.50
N ASP A 275 -13.35 -16.79 3.56
CA ASP A 275 -12.89 -18.05 4.15
C ASP A 275 -13.23 -19.27 3.30
N GLU A 276 -14.05 -19.10 2.26
CA GLU A 276 -14.64 -20.23 1.54
C GLU A 276 -14.49 -20.14 0.02
N TYR A 277 -14.14 -18.97 -0.51
CA TYR A 277 -13.91 -18.77 -1.94
C TYR A 277 -12.68 -17.90 -2.16
N VAL A 278 -12.07 -18.05 -3.34
CA VAL A 278 -11.00 -17.17 -3.86
C VAL A 278 -11.36 -16.68 -5.26
N LEU A 279 -10.74 -15.58 -5.71
CA LEU A 279 -11.05 -14.99 -7.03
C LEU A 279 -10.54 -15.81 -8.21
N ASP A 280 -9.31 -16.31 -8.12
CA ASP A 280 -8.63 -17.05 -9.19
C ASP A 280 -7.50 -17.91 -8.57
N PRO A 281 -7.04 -18.98 -9.25
CA PRO A 281 -5.89 -19.74 -8.79
C PRO A 281 -4.60 -18.96 -9.05
N CYS A 282 -3.67 -19.06 -8.11
CA CYS A 282 -2.31 -18.56 -8.15
C CYS A 282 -1.34 -19.70 -7.85
N GLY A 283 -0.08 -19.58 -8.29
CA GLY A 283 0.92 -20.63 -8.11
C GLY A 283 1.26 -20.92 -6.66
N VAL A 284 1.09 -19.94 -5.76
CA VAL A 284 1.16 -20.12 -4.31
C VAL A 284 -0.01 -19.38 -3.65
N GLN A 285 -0.74 -20.08 -2.79
CA GLN A 285 -1.81 -19.54 -1.96
C GLN A 285 -1.77 -20.11 -0.54
N ILE A 286 -2.22 -19.31 0.42
CA ILE A 286 -2.59 -19.79 1.75
C ILE A 286 -4.11 -19.86 1.78
N LEU A 287 -4.65 -21.04 2.06
CA LEU A 287 -6.08 -21.34 2.02
C LEU A 287 -6.53 -21.96 3.35
N THR A 288 -7.81 -21.75 3.69
CA THR A 288 -8.46 -22.46 4.82
C THR A 288 -8.83 -23.91 4.44
N GLU A 289 -9.15 -24.72 5.45
CA GLU A 289 -9.77 -26.05 5.25
C GLU A 289 -11.06 -25.99 4.41
N LYS A 290 -11.92 -24.98 4.63
CA LYS A 290 -13.17 -24.81 3.86
C LYS A 290 -12.94 -24.60 2.37
N HIS A 291 -11.83 -23.94 1.99
CA HIS A 291 -11.45 -23.85 0.58
C HIS A 291 -11.10 -25.23 0.03
N LEU A 292 -10.29 -25.99 0.76
CA LEU A 292 -9.84 -27.32 0.31
C LEU A 292 -10.99 -28.31 0.17
N GLU A 293 -12.01 -28.24 1.02
CA GLU A 293 -13.24 -29.04 0.90
C GLU A 293 -14.00 -28.80 -0.41
N ARG A 294 -13.75 -27.64 -1.07
CA ARG A 294 -14.38 -27.25 -2.34
C ARG A 294 -13.47 -27.42 -3.54
N ALA A 295 -12.19 -27.73 -3.33
CA ALA A 295 -11.29 -28.04 -4.41
C ALA A 295 -11.71 -29.34 -5.12
N HIS A 296 -11.58 -29.41 -6.44
CA HIS A 296 -11.94 -30.60 -7.20
C HIS A 296 -10.78 -31.60 -7.28
N ASN A 297 -9.59 -31.14 -7.66
CA ASN A 297 -8.40 -31.97 -7.76
C ASN A 297 -7.12 -31.18 -7.51
N LEU A 298 -6.39 -31.52 -6.44
CA LEU A 298 -5.12 -30.87 -6.10
C LEU A 298 -3.88 -31.77 -6.32
N ASP A 299 -3.98 -32.82 -7.13
CA ASP A 299 -2.87 -33.77 -7.37
C ASP A 299 -1.63 -33.12 -7.98
N ASP A 300 -1.75 -32.00 -8.71
CA ASP A 300 -0.63 -31.24 -9.28
C ASP A 300 -0.07 -30.17 -8.33
N TRP A 301 -0.54 -30.18 -7.08
CA TRP A 301 -0.24 -29.19 -6.06
C TRP A 301 0.37 -29.87 -4.83
N ASN A 302 1.25 -29.13 -4.15
CA ASN A 302 1.76 -29.45 -2.83
C ASN A 302 0.87 -28.74 -1.81
N THR A 303 0.20 -29.51 -0.96
CA THR A 303 -0.63 -28.99 0.13
C THR A 303 0.06 -29.26 1.45
N THR A 304 0.49 -28.20 2.14
CA THR A 304 1.19 -28.29 3.43
C THR A 304 0.40 -27.54 4.49
N ARG A 305 0.09 -28.20 5.60
CA ARG A 305 -0.60 -27.56 6.73
C ARG A 305 0.33 -26.56 7.42
N LEU A 306 -0.13 -25.33 7.62
CA LEU A 306 0.58 -24.27 8.36
C LEU A 306 0.19 -24.25 9.84
N ASN A 307 -1.10 -24.35 10.12
CA ASN A 307 -1.65 -24.40 11.46
C ASN A 307 -2.98 -25.17 11.46
N ASP A 308 -3.76 -25.07 12.54
CA ASP A 308 -4.99 -25.83 12.66
C ASP A 308 -6.04 -25.50 11.58
N ARG A 309 -5.98 -24.32 10.97
CA ARG A 309 -6.97 -23.83 9.99
C ARG A 309 -6.43 -23.64 8.57
N LEU A 310 -5.13 -23.35 8.43
CA LEU A 310 -4.54 -22.86 7.18
C LEU A 310 -3.58 -23.86 6.55
N PHE A 311 -3.55 -23.85 5.23
CA PHE A 311 -2.71 -24.68 4.38
C PHE A 311 -2.05 -23.82 3.30
N VAL A 312 -0.77 -24.06 3.03
CA VAL A 312 -0.15 -23.61 1.78
C VAL A 312 -0.53 -24.58 0.68
N VAL A 313 -1.07 -24.06 -0.41
CA VAL A 313 -1.25 -24.78 -1.67
C VAL A 313 -0.33 -24.13 -2.69
N ALA A 314 0.67 -24.89 -3.13
CA ALA A 314 1.67 -24.43 -4.09
C ALA A 314 1.74 -25.39 -5.28
N ALA A 315 1.78 -24.87 -6.50
CA ALA A 315 1.96 -25.70 -7.68
C ALA A 315 3.29 -26.47 -7.58
N LYS A 316 3.30 -27.74 -7.99
CA LYS A 316 4.53 -28.55 -7.99
C LYS A 316 5.61 -27.99 -8.90
N ASP A 317 5.20 -27.32 -9.97
CA ASP A 317 6.06 -26.53 -10.84
C ASP A 317 5.65 -25.06 -10.78
N LEU A 318 6.51 -24.23 -10.19
CA LEU A 318 6.30 -22.79 -10.03
C LEU A 318 6.78 -21.99 -11.24
N ALA A 319 7.58 -22.58 -12.15
CA ALA A 319 8.15 -21.85 -13.27
C ALA A 319 7.08 -21.24 -14.22
N PRO A 320 5.99 -21.95 -14.59
CA PRO A 320 4.93 -21.38 -15.44
C PRO A 320 4.24 -20.15 -14.82
N TRP A 321 4.24 -20.06 -13.50
CA TRP A 321 3.67 -18.95 -12.75
C TRP A 321 4.63 -17.78 -12.65
N TYR A 322 5.87 -18.02 -12.19
CA TYR A 322 6.74 -16.98 -11.65
C TYR A 322 8.07 -16.79 -12.37
N ASP A 323 8.52 -17.72 -13.22
CA ASP A 323 9.78 -17.58 -13.98
C ASP A 323 9.61 -16.72 -15.26
N ARG A 324 8.45 -16.08 -15.41
CA ARG A 324 8.16 -15.19 -16.52
C ARG A 324 8.47 -13.75 -16.18
N GLN A 325 8.93 -12.98 -17.18
CA GLN A 325 8.74 -11.54 -17.12
C GLN A 325 7.23 -11.28 -17.18
N PRO A 326 6.62 -10.59 -16.21
CA PRO A 326 5.15 -10.44 -16.11
C PRO A 326 4.46 -9.72 -17.29
N MET A 327 5.18 -9.41 -18.37
CA MET A 327 4.65 -8.76 -19.58
C MET A 327 5.06 -9.42 -20.92
N VAL A 328 5.85 -10.50 -20.94
CA VAL A 328 6.49 -10.98 -22.19
C VAL A 328 6.01 -12.37 -22.66
N PHE A 329 5.16 -13.07 -21.90
CA PHE A 329 4.71 -14.41 -22.31
C PHE A 329 3.58 -14.37 -23.35
N PRO A 330 3.58 -15.28 -24.35
CA PRO A 330 2.42 -15.49 -25.21
C PRO A 330 1.22 -15.93 -24.37
N ARG A 331 0.15 -15.12 -24.35
CA ARG A 331 -1.08 -15.36 -23.56
C ARG A 331 -1.62 -16.79 -23.73
N GLU A 332 -1.46 -17.41 -24.89
CA GLU A 332 -2.01 -18.73 -25.20
C GLU A 332 -1.50 -19.88 -24.32
N ILE A 333 -0.21 -19.87 -23.92
CA ILE A 333 0.36 -20.91 -23.05
C ILE A 333 -0.16 -20.73 -21.62
N LEU A 334 -0.24 -19.47 -21.17
CA LEU A 334 -0.77 -19.11 -19.87
C LEU A 334 -2.23 -19.52 -19.71
N HIS A 335 -3.06 -19.30 -20.74
CA HIS A 335 -4.48 -19.66 -20.71
C HIS A 335 -4.72 -21.16 -20.50
N LYS A 336 -3.90 -22.04 -21.09
CA LYS A 336 -4.07 -23.50 -20.91
C LYS A 336 -3.76 -23.93 -19.49
N PHE A 337 -2.68 -23.38 -18.94
CA PHE A 337 -2.24 -23.67 -17.59
C PHE A 337 -3.24 -23.12 -16.55
N GLU A 338 -3.72 -21.89 -16.71
CA GLU A 338 -4.78 -21.32 -15.87
C GLU A 338 -6.11 -22.07 -16.00
N ALA A 339 -6.48 -22.54 -17.19
CA ALA A 339 -7.72 -23.30 -17.37
C ALA A 339 -7.70 -24.60 -16.57
N LYS A 340 -6.56 -25.31 -16.56
CA LYS A 340 -6.39 -26.48 -15.70
C LYS A 340 -6.43 -26.10 -14.23
N ALA A 341 -5.69 -25.08 -13.80
CA ALA A 341 -5.69 -24.63 -12.41
C ALA A 341 -7.10 -24.25 -11.92
N ARG A 342 -7.92 -23.62 -12.78
CA ARG A 342 -9.31 -23.30 -12.48
C ARG A 342 -10.18 -24.55 -12.34
N ALA A 343 -9.97 -25.56 -13.18
CA ALA A 343 -10.65 -26.85 -13.07
C ALA A 343 -10.26 -27.61 -11.81
N ASP A 344 -8.97 -27.59 -11.44
CA ASP A 344 -8.43 -28.17 -10.21
C ASP A 344 -9.03 -27.52 -8.96
N PHE A 345 -9.13 -26.19 -8.97
CA PHE A 345 -9.68 -25.38 -7.87
C PHE A 345 -11.21 -25.50 -7.77
N GLY A 346 -11.91 -25.66 -8.89
CA GLY A 346 -13.32 -26.04 -8.90
C GLY A 346 -14.24 -25.07 -8.15
N ASP A 347 -15.00 -25.59 -7.18
CA ASP A 347 -16.06 -24.86 -6.49
C ASP A 347 -15.54 -23.84 -5.46
N MET A 348 -14.23 -23.81 -5.20
CA MET A 348 -13.64 -22.77 -4.36
C MET A 348 -13.42 -21.45 -5.09
N LEU A 349 -13.65 -21.39 -6.41
CA LEU A 349 -13.60 -20.13 -7.15
C LEU A 349 -14.91 -19.35 -6.99
N PHE A 350 -14.78 -18.06 -6.67
CA PHE A 350 -15.92 -17.14 -6.68
C PHE A 350 -16.24 -16.72 -8.12
N THR A 351 -17.31 -17.29 -8.69
CA THR A 351 -17.77 -16.97 -10.05
C THR A 351 -19.06 -16.16 -10.03
N HIS A 352 -19.49 -15.64 -11.19
CA HIS A 352 -20.82 -15.04 -11.34
C HIS A 352 -21.95 -16.01 -10.92
N ALA A 353 -21.81 -17.29 -11.23
CA ALA A 353 -22.79 -18.31 -10.82
C ALA A 353 -22.78 -18.52 -9.29
N THR A 354 -21.59 -18.46 -8.67
CA THR A 354 -21.45 -18.48 -7.20
C THR A 354 -22.15 -17.28 -6.59
N ALA A 355 -21.92 -16.07 -7.11
CA ALA A 355 -22.56 -14.85 -6.64
C ALA A 355 -24.09 -14.97 -6.70
N GLN A 356 -24.64 -15.40 -7.85
CA GLN A 356 -26.07 -15.63 -8.04
C GLN A 356 -26.64 -16.66 -7.07
N ARG A 357 -25.94 -17.80 -6.87
CA ARG A 357 -26.35 -18.86 -5.93
C ARG A 357 -26.41 -18.35 -4.48
N LEU A 358 -25.52 -17.44 -4.12
CA LEU A 358 -25.46 -16.84 -2.79
C LEU A 358 -26.41 -15.63 -2.62
N GLY A 359 -27.08 -15.19 -3.68
CA GLY A 359 -27.89 -13.97 -3.65
C GLY A 359 -27.05 -12.69 -3.51
N ILE A 360 -25.76 -12.77 -3.84
CA ILE A 360 -24.84 -11.64 -3.92
C ILE A 360 -25.01 -11.08 -5.33
N GLU A 361 -25.95 -10.16 -5.51
CA GLU A 361 -26.11 -9.43 -6.77
C GLU A 361 -25.86 -7.94 -6.50
N THR A 362 -24.85 -7.36 -7.14
CA THR A 362 -24.97 -5.95 -7.49
C THR A 362 -26.09 -5.82 -8.51
N LYS A 363 -27.17 -5.13 -8.14
CA LYS A 363 -28.07 -4.54 -9.15
C LYS A 363 -27.18 -3.94 -10.23
N PRO A 364 -27.38 -4.24 -11.53
CA PRO A 364 -26.57 -3.66 -12.58
C PRO A 364 -26.56 -2.16 -12.32
N GLY A 365 -25.36 -1.63 -12.05
CA GLY A 365 -25.21 -0.22 -11.72
C GLY A 365 -25.99 0.56 -12.76
N ARG A 366 -26.85 1.50 -12.32
CA ARG A 366 -27.31 2.56 -13.21
C ARG A 366 -26.08 2.98 -14.01
N ALA A 367 -26.13 2.84 -15.32
CA ALA A 367 -25.11 3.41 -16.18
C ALA A 367 -24.92 4.85 -15.70
N GLU A 368 -23.77 5.14 -15.11
CA GLU A 368 -23.47 6.52 -14.73
C GLU A 368 -23.46 7.34 -16.02
N PRO A 369 -24.17 8.48 -16.06
CA PRO A 369 -24.36 9.29 -17.26
C PRO A 369 -23.07 9.89 -17.81
#